data_AF-A0A1D2M173-F1
#
_entry.id   AF-A0A1D2M173-F1
#
_cell.length_a   1.000
_cell.length_b   1.000
_cell.length_c   1.000
_cell.angle_alpha   90.00
_cell.angle_beta   90.00
_cell.angle_gamma   90.00
#
_symmetry.space_group_name_H-M   'P 1'
#
loop_
_entity.id
_entity.type
_entity.pdbx_description
1 polymer ?
#
loop_
_entity_poly.entity_id
_entity_poly.type
_entity_poly.pdbx_seq_one_letter_code
_entity_poly.pdbx_strand_id
1 'polypeptide(L)'
;MSLAVVESTEEVELINNYFDTTQGNSSDAAWTSATARVGLIPAHWASSGLRITEFPAPVQGPWPSGAGSSPTYASYNCVTIQRVCVRPPHTPIPGCFPAQTQFNYSPCDVQRRYICEKNI
;
A
#
# COMPACT_ATOMS: atom_id res chain seq x y z
N MET A 1 -1.17 18.26 5.85
CA MET A 1 -0.47 16.97 5.95
C MET A 1 -1.52 15.90 5.75
N SER A 2 -1.37 15.08 4.72
CA SER A 2 -2.31 14.03 4.28
C SER A 2 -1.57 12.70 4.22
N LEU A 3 -2.30 11.58 4.21
CA LEU A 3 -1.71 10.30 3.81
C LEU A 3 -1.15 10.41 2.39
N ALA A 4 -0.03 9.74 2.13
CA ALA A 4 0.66 9.83 0.85
C ALA A 4 -0.21 9.35 -0.31
N VAL A 5 -0.23 10.16 -1.37
CA VAL A 5 -0.67 9.78 -2.72
C VAL A 5 0.57 9.26 -3.47
N VAL A 6 0.42 8.16 -4.19
CA VAL A 6 1.53 7.54 -4.93
C VAL A 6 1.06 7.27 -6.35
N GLU A 7 1.23 8.25 -7.24
CA GLU A 7 0.66 8.26 -8.60
C GLU A 7 1.68 7.84 -9.66
N SER A 8 2.97 7.84 -9.32
CA SER A 8 4.06 7.62 -10.28
C SER A 8 5.07 6.57 -9.82
N THR A 9 5.79 6.01 -10.79
CA THR A 9 6.90 5.06 -10.53
C THR A 9 8.03 5.71 -9.75
N GLU A 10 8.28 6.99 -9.99
CA GLU A 10 9.29 7.81 -9.31
C GLU A 10 8.94 7.95 -7.81
N GLU A 11 7.67 8.14 -7.46
CA GLU A 11 7.22 8.15 -6.06
C GLU A 11 7.35 6.78 -5.40
N VAL A 12 7.14 5.69 -6.15
CA VAL A 12 7.41 4.33 -5.66
C VAL A 12 8.90 4.15 -5.35
N GLU A 13 9.80 4.68 -6.18
CA GLU A 13 11.25 4.67 -5.92
C GLU A 13 11.62 5.49 -4.67
N LEU A 14 10.98 6.65 -4.46
CA LEU A 14 11.16 7.43 -3.23
C LEU A 14 10.71 6.63 -2.00
N ILE A 15 9.60 5.91 -2.09
CA ILE A 15 9.10 5.05 -1.00
C ILE A 15 10.02 3.84 -0.79
N ASN A 16 10.56 3.24 -1.85
CA ASN A 16 11.58 2.18 -1.74
C ASN A 16 12.79 2.67 -0.92
N ASN A 17 13.34 3.83 -1.28
CA ASN A 17 14.47 4.44 -0.56
C ASN A 17 14.11 4.78 0.89
N TYR A 18 12.89 5.24 1.14
CA TYR A 18 12.38 5.45 2.50
C TYR A 18 12.32 4.14 3.28
N PHE A 19 11.84 3.05 2.70
CA PHE A 19 11.80 1.74 3.36
C PHE A 19 13.19 1.17 3.61
N ASP A 20 14.13 1.32 2.68
CA ASP A 20 15.53 0.92 2.87
C ASP A 20 16.16 1.57 4.12
N THR A 21 15.83 2.83 4.37
CA THR A 21 16.40 3.60 5.48
C THR A 21 15.63 3.49 6.80
N THR A 22 14.33 3.17 6.76
CA THR A 22 13.47 3.20 7.96
C THR A 22 12.92 1.86 8.42
N GLN A 23 12.88 0.86 7.53
CA GLN A 23 12.30 -0.46 7.83
C GLN A 23 13.34 -1.58 7.90
N GLY A 24 14.58 -1.35 7.44
CA GLY A 24 15.62 -2.38 7.43
C GLY A 24 15.14 -3.62 6.67
N ASN A 25 15.16 -4.79 7.34
CA ASN A 25 14.66 -6.06 6.78
C ASN A 25 13.17 -6.34 7.09
N SER A 26 12.43 -5.38 7.64
CA SER A 26 11.00 -5.54 7.92
C SER A 26 10.17 -5.41 6.64
N SER A 27 9.08 -6.18 6.55
CA SER A 27 8.07 -6.08 5.48
C SER A 27 6.78 -5.41 5.99
N ASP A 28 6.91 -4.47 6.92
CA ASP A 28 5.77 -3.77 7.51
C ASP A 28 5.04 -2.89 6.49
N ALA A 29 3.76 -3.19 6.27
CA ALA A 29 2.91 -2.37 5.41
C ALA A 29 2.60 -1.02 6.05
N ALA A 30 2.60 0.03 5.23
CA ALA A 30 2.20 1.38 5.60
C ALA A 30 0.94 1.83 4.84
N TRP A 31 0.06 2.57 5.50
CA TRP A 31 -1.12 3.15 4.86
C TRP A 31 -0.77 4.20 3.81
N THR A 32 -1.47 4.13 2.68
CA THR A 32 -1.55 5.18 1.66
C THR A 32 -2.90 5.88 1.75
N SER A 33 -3.10 6.95 0.99
CA SER A 33 -4.41 7.59 0.89
C SER A 33 -5.42 6.82 0.01
N ALA A 34 -5.04 5.71 -0.64
CA ALA A 34 -5.93 5.00 -1.54
C ALA A 34 -7.01 4.21 -0.78
N THR A 35 -8.25 4.38 -1.25
CA THR A 35 -9.42 3.66 -0.73
C THR A 35 -10.34 3.26 -1.89
N ALA A 36 -11.12 2.19 -1.71
CA ALA A 36 -12.27 1.94 -2.56
C ALA A 36 -13.47 1.52 -1.75
N ARG A 37 -14.65 1.84 -2.27
CA ARG A 37 -15.90 1.37 -1.69
C ARG A 37 -16.08 -0.11 -2.04
N VAL A 38 -16.54 -0.92 -1.08
CA VAL A 38 -16.75 -2.36 -1.28
C VAL A 38 -17.70 -2.58 -2.46
N GLY A 39 -17.30 -3.46 -3.39
CA GLY A 39 -18.06 -3.75 -4.62
C GLY A 39 -17.98 -2.66 -5.70
N LEU A 40 -17.23 -1.58 -5.49
CA LEU A 40 -17.07 -0.48 -6.44
C LEU A 40 -15.59 -0.25 -6.74
N ILE A 41 -15.20 -0.67 -7.93
CA ILE A 41 -13.87 -0.49 -8.51
C ILE A 41 -14.00 0.59 -9.59
N PRO A 42 -13.05 1.53 -9.70
CA PRO A 42 -11.75 1.55 -9.05
C PRO A 42 -11.65 2.41 -7.80
N ALA A 43 -10.51 2.25 -7.13
CA ALA A 43 -10.09 3.05 -6.01
C ALA A 43 -9.93 4.53 -6.36
N HIS A 44 -9.86 5.35 -5.32
CA HIS A 44 -9.52 6.75 -5.41
C HIS A 44 -8.62 7.14 -4.25
N TRP A 45 -7.85 8.20 -4.42
CA TRP A 45 -7.05 8.80 -3.35
C TRP A 45 -7.96 9.65 -2.46
N ALA A 46 -8.04 9.35 -1.16
CA ALA A 46 -8.91 10.06 -0.23
C ALA A 46 -8.51 11.54 -0.02
N SER A 47 -7.23 11.89 -0.23
CA SER A 47 -6.74 13.26 -0.06
C SER A 47 -7.07 14.17 -1.25
N SER A 48 -7.07 13.64 -2.47
CA SER A 48 -7.30 14.42 -3.71
C SER A 48 -8.64 14.12 -4.40
N GLY A 49 -9.30 13.02 -4.05
CA GLY A 49 -10.48 12.50 -4.74
C GLY A 49 -10.20 11.92 -6.13
N LEU A 50 -8.93 11.90 -6.57
CA LEU A 50 -8.55 11.43 -7.89
C LEU A 50 -8.76 9.92 -8.01
N ARG A 51 -9.35 9.53 -9.14
CA ARG A 51 -9.62 8.13 -9.46
C ARG A 51 -8.32 7.44 -9.87
N ILE A 52 -8.05 6.30 -9.26
CA ILE A 52 -6.88 5.46 -9.58
C ILE A 52 -7.25 4.61 -10.78
N THR A 53 -6.67 4.89 -11.93
CA THR A 53 -6.86 4.07 -13.14
C THR A 53 -5.93 2.87 -13.15
N GLU A 54 -4.73 3.03 -12.58
CA GLU A 54 -3.70 2.01 -12.44
C GLU A 54 -2.83 2.35 -11.23
N PHE A 55 -2.32 1.34 -10.53
CA PHE A 55 -1.34 1.54 -9.48
C PHE A 55 0.08 1.53 -10.08
N PRO A 56 0.99 2.43 -9.65
CA PRO A 56 2.35 2.52 -10.21
C PRO A 56 3.28 1.36 -9.78
N ALA A 57 2.77 0.40 -9.00
CA ALA A 57 3.44 -0.82 -8.62
C ALA A 57 2.43 -1.98 -8.57
N PRO A 58 2.86 -3.25 -8.60
CA PRO A 58 1.94 -4.38 -8.52
C PRO A 58 1.05 -4.29 -7.30
N VAL A 59 -0.19 -4.75 -7.45
CA VAL A 59 -1.14 -4.88 -6.34
C VAL A 59 -1.30 -6.36 -6.02
N GLN A 60 -1.06 -6.75 -4.77
CA GLN A 60 -1.27 -8.12 -4.34
C GLN A 60 -2.71 -8.35 -3.91
N GLY A 61 -3.28 -9.43 -4.45
CA GLY A 61 -4.55 -10.00 -4.03
C GLY A 61 -5.77 -9.31 -4.66
N PRO A 62 -6.91 -10.01 -4.72
CA PRO A 62 -8.17 -9.40 -5.09
C PRO A 62 -8.63 -8.42 -3.99
N TRP A 63 -9.57 -7.54 -4.34
CA TRP A 63 -10.30 -6.75 -3.33
C TRP A 63 -10.90 -7.71 -2.28
N PRO A 64 -10.64 -7.50 -0.98
CA PRO A 64 -11.23 -8.34 0.05
C PRO A 64 -12.76 -8.19 0.00
N SER A 65 -13.45 -9.31 0.21
CA SER A 65 -14.91 -9.41 0.16
C SER A 65 -15.62 -8.69 1.31
N GLY A 66 -14.88 -8.08 2.22
CA GLY A 66 -15.41 -7.42 3.41
C GLY A 66 -14.63 -6.17 3.75
N ALA A 67 -15.37 -5.18 4.27
CA ALA A 67 -14.83 -4.00 4.90
C ALA A 67 -14.29 -4.30 6.31
N GLY A 68 -13.60 -3.33 6.90
CA GLY A 68 -13.18 -3.37 8.30
C GLY A 68 -14.35 -3.55 9.28
N SER A 69 -14.03 -4.02 10.48
CA SER A 69 -14.98 -4.18 11.60
C SER A 69 -15.48 -2.84 12.17
N SER A 70 -14.83 -1.72 11.83
CA SER A 70 -15.23 -0.38 12.27
C SER A 70 -16.43 0.15 11.48
N PRO A 71 -17.50 0.68 12.15
CA PRO A 71 -18.66 1.28 11.49
C PRO A 71 -18.30 2.40 10.51
N THR A 72 -17.24 3.17 10.82
CA THR A 72 -16.75 4.27 10.00
C THR A 72 -16.26 3.80 8.63
N TYR A 73 -15.76 2.57 8.54
CA TYR A 73 -15.15 2.02 7.34
C TYR A 73 -15.83 0.75 6.84
N ALA A 74 -17.00 0.38 7.38
CA ALA A 74 -17.75 -0.83 7.03
C ALA A 74 -18.20 -0.90 5.56
N SER A 75 -17.97 0.17 4.79
CA SER A 75 -18.23 0.22 3.34
C SER A 75 -16.98 0.39 2.50
N TYR A 76 -15.77 0.40 3.09
CA TYR A 76 -14.52 0.72 2.39
C TYR A 76 -13.42 -0.30 2.64
N ASN A 77 -12.62 -0.50 1.60
CA ASN A 77 -11.34 -1.16 1.62
C ASN A 77 -10.24 -0.10 1.49
N CYS A 78 -9.15 -0.26 2.23
CA CYS A 78 -8.03 0.66 2.21
C CYS A 78 -6.81 -0.01 1.58
N VAL A 79 -5.86 0.79 1.13
CA VAL A 79 -4.66 0.31 0.45
C VAL A 79 -3.42 0.65 1.25
N THR A 80 -2.61 -0.37 1.48
CA THR A 80 -1.28 -0.26 2.06
C THR A 80 -0.23 -0.39 0.97
N ILE A 81 0.95 0.16 1.23
CA ILE A 81 2.17 -0.06 0.45
C ILE A 81 3.18 -0.75 1.35
N GLN A 82 3.83 -1.80 0.84
CA GLN A 82 4.79 -2.58 1.62
C GLN A 82 5.91 -3.09 0.72
N ARG A 83 7.08 -3.30 1.32
CA ARG A 83 8.18 -4.00 0.68
C ARG A 83 8.05 -5.50 0.94
N VAL A 84 7.86 -6.29 -0.11
CA VAL A 84 7.81 -7.74 0.02
C VAL A 84 9.09 -8.40 -0.46
N CYS A 85 9.48 -9.44 0.27
CA CYS A 85 10.50 -10.37 -0.20
C CYS A 85 9.92 -11.25 -1.30
N VAL A 86 10.41 -11.10 -2.52
CA VAL A 86 10.18 -12.11 -3.54
C VAL A 86 11.15 -13.27 -3.24
N ARG A 87 10.63 -14.41 -2.77
CA ARG A 87 11.44 -15.61 -2.61
C ARG A 87 11.65 -16.23 -4.00
N PRO A 88 12.88 -16.31 -4.54
CA PRO A 88 13.11 -17.03 -5.78
C PRO A 88 12.80 -18.52 -5.56
N PRO A 89 12.21 -19.22 -6.54
CA PRO A 89 11.66 -20.56 -6.35
C PRO A 89 12.69 -21.64 -5.94
N HIS A 90 14.00 -21.35 -5.95
CA HIS A 90 15.05 -22.34 -5.70
C HIS A 90 16.26 -21.86 -4.86
N THR A 91 16.18 -20.73 -4.17
CA THR A 91 17.29 -20.27 -3.29
C THR A 91 17.12 -20.78 -1.84
N PRO A 92 18.12 -21.52 -1.30
CA PRO A 92 18.12 -21.99 0.09
C PRO A 92 18.60 -20.95 1.11
N ILE A 93 18.96 -19.74 0.67
CA ILE A 93 19.55 -18.70 1.53
C ILE A 93 18.43 -17.97 2.29
N PRO A 94 18.53 -17.81 3.63
CA PRO A 94 17.67 -16.89 4.36
C PRO A 94 18.08 -15.46 3.98
N GLY A 95 17.41 -14.90 2.98
CA GLY A 95 17.69 -13.58 2.45
C GLY A 95 16.60 -13.10 1.51
N CYS A 96 16.19 -11.85 1.68
CA CYS A 96 15.12 -11.20 0.94
C CYS A 96 15.70 -10.50 -0.29
N PHE A 97 15.75 -11.15 -1.47
CA PHE A 97 16.29 -10.52 -2.68
C PHE A 97 15.63 -11.00 -3.98
N PRO A 98 15.14 -10.07 -4.85
CA PRO A 98 14.94 -8.64 -4.61
C PRO A 98 13.63 -8.36 -3.84
N ALA A 99 13.67 -7.32 -3.00
CA ALA A 99 12.53 -6.88 -2.22
C ALA A 99 11.78 -5.79 -3.00
N GLN A 100 10.57 -6.11 -3.46
CA GLN A 100 9.77 -5.25 -4.34
C GLN A 100 8.70 -4.51 -3.55
N THR A 101 8.54 -3.21 -3.81
CA THR A 101 7.38 -2.47 -3.28
C THR A 101 6.12 -2.83 -4.06
N GLN A 102 5.05 -3.10 -3.34
CA GLN A 102 3.76 -3.43 -3.88
C GLN A 102 2.64 -2.84 -3.02
N PHE A 103 1.48 -2.65 -3.63
CA PHE A 103 0.27 -2.27 -2.92
C PHE A 103 -0.49 -3.51 -2.45
N ASN A 104 -1.23 -3.39 -1.35
CA ASN A 104 -2.09 -4.46 -0.86
C ASN A 104 -3.37 -3.88 -0.32
N TYR A 105 -4.48 -4.54 -0.63
CA TYR A 105 -5.76 -4.24 -0.03
C TYR A 105 -5.81 -4.76 1.41
N SER A 106 -6.37 -3.96 2.31
CA SER A 106 -6.52 -4.32 3.71
C SER A 106 -7.78 -3.67 4.29
N PRO A 107 -8.46 -4.31 5.26
CA PRO A 107 -9.52 -3.66 6.01
C PRO A 107 -9.00 -2.39 6.69
N CYS A 108 -9.74 -1.29 6.57
CA CYS A 108 -9.27 0.05 6.98
C CYS A 108 -9.06 0.23 8.49
N ASP A 109 -9.60 -0.67 9.31
CA ASP A 109 -9.56 -0.63 10.77
C ASP A 109 -8.33 -1.33 11.37
N VAL A 110 -7.49 -1.94 10.55
CA VAL A 110 -6.24 -2.55 11.00
C VAL A 110 -5.23 -1.48 11.41
N GLN A 111 -4.66 -1.60 12.61
CA GLN A 111 -3.61 -0.70 13.06
C GLN A 111 -2.31 -0.99 12.29
N ARG A 112 -1.82 0.00 11.53
CA ARG A 112 -0.56 -0.07 10.79
C ARG A 112 0.18 1.27 10.82
N ARG A 113 1.44 1.25 10.42
CA ARG A 113 2.20 2.48 10.14
C ARG A 113 1.57 3.21 8.96
N TYR A 114 1.90 4.49 8.79
CA TYR A 114 1.39 5.31 7.71
C TYR A 114 2.48 6.24 7.19
N ILE A 115 2.41 6.57 5.89
CA ILE A 115 3.29 7.56 5.27
C ILE A 115 2.43 8.79 5.01
N CYS A 116 2.91 9.95 5.47
CA CYS A 116 2.26 11.23 5.19
C CYS A 116 3.07 12.00 4.14
N GLU A 117 2.36 12.66 3.24
CA GLU A 117 2.93 13.67 2.34
C GLU A 117 2.75 15.08 2.93
N LYS A 118 3.69 15.96 2.59
CA LYS A 118 3.62 17.37 2.90
C LYS A 118 3.90 18.15 1.63
N ASN A 119 2.88 18.82 1.10
CA ASN A 119 3.05 19.80 0.02
C ASN A 119 3.87 20.98 0.56
N ILE A 120 4.94 21.32 -0.15
CA ILE A 120 5.85 22.44 0.15
C ILE A 120 5.40 23.66 -0.63
#